data_AF-A0A532TGU4-F1
#
_entry.id   AF-A0A532TGU4-F1
#
_cell.length_a   1.000
_cell.length_b   1.000
_cell.length_c   1.000
_cell.angle_alpha   90.00
_cell.angle_beta   90.00
_cell.angle_gamma   90.00
#
_symmetry.space_group_name_H-M   'P 1'
#
loop_
_entity.id
_entity.type
_entity.pdbx_description
1 polymer ?
#
loop_
_entity_poly.entity_id
_entity_poly.type
_entity_poly.pdbx_seq_one_letter_code
_entity_poly.pdbx_strand_id
1 'polypeptide(L)'
;MNRAYKFRIYPNQRQKELLDKSFGCYRFIYNKMLEERKIVYKLLKHDKKALYNYKYKTEKDYKEEFDFLKEVDSKAIQSEWRNLQSAYQNFFKGLKKKR
;
A
#
# COMPACT_ATOMS: atom_id res chain seq x y z
N MET A 1 -27.19 -35.08 8.39
CA MET A 1 -26.90 -34.24 9.58
C MET A 1 -25.63 -33.45 9.33
N ASN A 2 -25.73 -32.13 9.16
CA ASN A 2 -24.56 -31.27 8.97
C ASN A 2 -24.06 -30.80 10.34
N ARG A 3 -22.79 -31.01 10.64
CA ARG A 3 -22.12 -30.49 11.85
C ARG A 3 -21.18 -29.38 11.44
N ALA A 4 -21.22 -28.27 12.17
CA ALA A 4 -20.26 -27.18 12.05
C ALA A 4 -19.52 -27.01 13.37
N TYR A 5 -18.21 -26.77 13.30
CA TYR A 5 -17.37 -26.57 14.47
C TYR A 5 -16.78 -25.16 14.46
N LYS A 6 -16.67 -24.54 15.64
CA LYS A 6 -16.09 -23.22 15.84
C LYS A 6 -14.88 -23.35 16.75
N PHE A 7 -13.70 -23.01 16.23
CA PHE A 7 -12.46 -23.01 16.99
C PHE A 7 -11.78 -21.64 16.89
N ARG A 8 -11.01 -21.29 17.92
CA ARG A 8 -10.11 -20.14 17.88
C ARG A 8 -8.68 -20.66 17.79
N ILE A 9 -7.96 -20.26 16.76
CA ILE A 9 -6.55 -20.60 16.54
C ILE A 9 -5.72 -19.38 16.91
N TYR A 10 -4.67 -19.58 17.69
CA TYR A 10 -3.68 -18.55 17.99
C TYR A 10 -2.39 -18.82 17.23
N PRO A 11 -1.72 -17.78 16.72
CA PRO A 11 -0.46 -17.97 16.03
C PRO A 11 0.63 -18.43 17.00
N ASN A 12 1.47 -19.35 16.54
CA ASN A 12 2.72 -19.69 17.21
C ASN A 12 3.73 -18.53 17.06
N GLN A 13 4.88 -18.63 17.74
CA GLN A 13 5.87 -17.55 17.77
C GLN A 13 6.35 -17.13 16.37
N ARG A 14 6.68 -18.10 15.51
CA ARG A 14 7.10 -17.84 14.12
C ARG A 14 6.01 -17.15 13.30
N GLN A 15 4.74 -17.53 13.49
CA GLN A 15 3.62 -16.89 12.81
C GLN A 15 3.41 -15.45 13.28
N LYS A 16 3.57 -15.16 14.57
CA LYS A 16 3.50 -13.79 15.10
C LYS A 16 4.56 -12.91 14.45
N GLU A 17 5.81 -13.36 14.43
CA GLU A 17 6.92 -12.64 13.81
C GLU A 17 6.67 -12.35 12.32
N LEU A 18 6.15 -13.34 11.58
CA LEU A 18 5.79 -13.15 10.17
C LEU A 18 4.67 -12.11 10.01
N LEU A 19 3.64 -12.14 10.86
CA LEU A 19 2.53 -11.18 10.82
C LEU A 19 3.02 -9.77 11.15
N ASP A 20 3.85 -9.62 12.18
CA ASP A 20 4.40 -8.33 12.61
C ASP A 20 5.27 -7.71 11.51
N LYS A 21 6.17 -8.50 10.91
CA LYS A 21 6.96 -8.08 9.75
C LYS A 21 6.08 -7.68 8.57
N SER A 22 5.06 -8.48 8.30
CA SER A 22 4.12 -8.23 7.21
C SER A 22 3.40 -6.91 7.40
N PHE A 23 2.74 -6.70 8.54
CA PHE A 23 2.02 -5.46 8.83
C PHE A 23 2.93 -4.25 8.86
N GLY A 24 4.16 -4.39 9.40
CA GLY A 24 5.19 -3.36 9.36
C GLY A 24 5.52 -2.94 7.94
N CYS A 25 5.79 -3.91 7.05
CA CYS A 25 6.08 -3.66 5.65
C CYS A 25 4.90 -3.02 4.92
N TYR A 26 3.66 -3.45 5.18
CA TYR A 26 2.45 -2.89 4.55
C TYR A 26 2.27 -1.42 4.89
N ARG A 27 2.38 -1.12 6.19
CA ARG A 27 2.29 0.26 6.68
C ARG A 27 3.40 1.12 6.11
N PHE A 28 4.61 0.61 6.05
CA PHE A 28 5.76 1.34 5.53
C PHE A 28 5.58 1.69 4.04
N ILE A 29 5.30 0.70 3.20
CA ILE A 29 5.20 0.90 1.75
C ILE A 29 4.03 1.81 1.39
N TYR A 30 2.88 1.66 2.05
CA TYR A 30 1.73 2.53 1.86
C TYR A 30 2.08 4.00 2.15
N ASN A 31 2.73 4.24 3.29
CA ASN A 31 3.14 5.58 3.68
C ASN A 31 4.17 6.17 2.72
N LYS A 32 5.13 5.37 2.24
CA LYS A 32 6.14 5.83 1.28
C LYS A 32 5.57 6.18 -0.09
N MET A 33 4.67 5.36 -0.62
CA MET A 33 3.97 5.68 -1.86
C MET A 33 3.06 6.92 -1.71
N LEU A 34 2.41 7.08 -0.55
CA LEU A 34 1.58 8.26 -0.27
C LEU A 34 2.43 9.54 -0.14
N GLU A 35 3.58 9.44 0.52
CA GLU A 35 4.56 10.53 0.65
C GLU A 35 5.01 11.01 -0.73
N GLU A 36 5.43 10.10 -1.61
CA GLU A 36 5.81 10.41 -2.99
C GLU A 36 4.67 11.15 -3.72
N ARG A 37 3.44 10.62 -3.69
CA ARG A 37 2.29 11.27 -4.34
C ARG A 37 2.04 12.68 -3.83
N LYS A 38 2.17 12.92 -2.52
CA LYS A 38 2.00 14.26 -1.93
C LYS A 38 3.08 15.22 -2.43
N ILE A 39 4.34 14.78 -2.49
CA ILE A 39 5.47 15.58 -2.96
C ILE A 39 5.27 15.94 -4.44
N VAL A 40 5.02 14.93 -5.28
CA VAL A 40 4.79 15.09 -6.72
C VAL A 40 3.62 16.04 -6.99
N TYR A 41 2.49 15.85 -6.29
CA TYR A 41 1.35 16.74 -6.42
C TYR A 41 1.69 18.17 -6.01
N LYS A 42 2.41 18.37 -4.89
CA LYS A 42 2.80 19.71 -4.44
C LYS A 42 3.66 20.44 -5.48
N LEU A 43 4.59 19.74 -6.13
CA LEU A 43 5.50 20.28 -7.13
C LEU A 43 4.80 20.54 -8.48
N LEU A 44 3.96 19.61 -8.93
CA LEU A 44 3.43 19.61 -10.30
C LEU A 44 1.95 20.03 -10.41
N LYS A 45 1.27 20.40 -9.31
CA LYS A 45 -0.17 20.76 -9.34
C LYS A 45 -0.55 21.82 -10.36
N HIS A 46 0.38 22.70 -10.75
CA HIS A 46 0.14 23.77 -11.73
C HIS A 46 0.40 23.32 -13.17
N ASP A 47 1.21 22.27 -13.39
CA ASP A 47 1.47 21.68 -14.69
C ASP A 47 0.79 20.31 -14.80
N LYS A 48 -0.42 20.31 -15.36
CA LYS A 48 -1.23 19.11 -15.54
C LYS A 48 -0.57 18.08 -16.47
N LYS A 49 0.22 18.52 -17.45
CA LYS A 49 0.86 17.62 -18.42
C LYS A 49 2.03 16.91 -17.75
N ALA A 50 2.86 17.63 -17.01
CA ALA A 50 3.92 17.03 -16.21
C ALA A 50 3.37 16.09 -15.12
N LEU A 51 2.29 16.49 -14.42
CA LEU A 51 1.67 15.66 -13.40
C LEU A 51 1.11 14.34 -13.96
N TYR A 52 0.48 14.37 -15.14
CA TYR A 52 -0.06 13.17 -15.78
C TYR A 52 1.03 12.22 -16.29
N ASN A 53 2.16 12.79 -16.76
CA ASN A 53 3.27 12.01 -17.31
C ASN A 53 4.29 11.54 -16.27
N TYR A 54 4.13 11.91 -14.99
CA TYR A 54 5.05 11.50 -13.93
C TYR A 54 4.99 9.98 -13.71
N LYS A 55 6.17 9.35 -13.71
CA LYS A 55 6.32 7.92 -13.45
C LYS A 55 6.62 7.70 -11.97
N TYR A 56 5.66 7.10 -11.25
CA TYR A 56 5.83 6.71 -9.85
C TYR A 56 6.74 5.50 -9.72
N LYS A 57 7.42 5.39 -8.58
CA LYS A 57 8.20 4.21 -8.22
C LYS A 57 7.34 2.95 -8.23
N THR A 58 7.90 1.87 -8.73
CA THR A 58 7.30 0.54 -8.81
C THR A 58 7.68 -0.31 -7.61
N GLU A 59 7.01 -1.45 -7.42
CA GLU A 59 7.36 -2.42 -6.39
C GLU A 59 8.84 -2.83 -6.43
N LYS A 60 9.41 -2.97 -7.63
CA LYS A 60 10.82 -3.34 -7.81
C LYS A 60 11.76 -2.26 -7.26
N ASP A 61 11.50 -1.01 -7.62
CA ASP A 61 12.30 0.13 -7.17
C ASP A 61 12.31 0.22 -5.63
N TYR A 62 11.16 0.02 -4.99
CA TYR A 62 11.08 0.00 -3.53
C TYR A 62 11.80 -1.20 -2.90
N LYS A 63 11.78 -2.38 -3.53
CA LYS A 63 12.51 -3.56 -3.04
C LYS A 63 14.03 -3.43 -3.23
N GLU A 64 14.48 -2.70 -4.22
CA GLU A 64 15.89 -2.37 -4.41
C GLU A 64 16.38 -1.35 -3.37
N GLU A 65 15.53 -0.38 -3.03
CA GLU A 65 15.83 0.63 -2.02
C GLU A 65 15.73 0.09 -0.57
N PHE A 66 14.81 -0.86 -0.33
CA PHE A 66 14.51 -1.39 1.00
C PHE A 66 14.49 -2.92 0.99
N ASP A 67 15.64 -3.52 1.30
CA ASP A 67 15.81 -4.99 1.26
C ASP A 67 14.84 -5.76 2.17
N PHE A 68 14.46 -5.18 3.32
CA PHE A 68 13.52 -5.84 4.24
C PHE A 68 12.12 -6.07 3.61
N LEU A 69 11.77 -5.34 2.54
CA LEU A 69 10.53 -5.59 1.79
C LEU A 69 10.55 -6.90 1.00
N LYS A 70 11.73 -7.51 0.82
CA LYS A 70 11.89 -8.84 0.21
C LYS A 70 11.57 -9.97 1.19
N GLU A 71 11.52 -9.70 2.50
CA GLU A 71 11.18 -10.69 3.52
C GLU A 71 9.69 -11.06 3.54
N VAL A 72 8.84 -10.28 2.86
CA VAL A 72 7.39 -10.42 2.86
C VAL A 72 6.88 -10.72 1.44
N ASP A 73 5.73 -11.39 1.34
CA ASP A 73 5.10 -11.75 0.07
C ASP A 73 4.91 -10.54 -0.86
N SER A 74 5.32 -10.68 -2.12
CA SER A 74 5.18 -9.65 -3.16
C SER A 74 3.72 -9.24 -3.39
N LYS A 75 2.79 -10.18 -3.25
CA LYS A 75 1.35 -9.92 -3.38
C LYS A 75 0.88 -8.83 -2.43
N ALA A 76 1.55 -8.68 -1.30
CA ALA A 76 1.15 -7.73 -0.30
C ALA A 76 1.49 -6.29 -0.68
N ILE A 77 2.66 -6.05 -1.29
CA ILE A 77 3.02 -4.73 -1.82
C ILE A 77 2.06 -4.34 -2.94
N GLN A 78 1.70 -5.29 -3.81
CA GLN A 78 0.71 -5.09 -4.87
C GLN A 78 -0.69 -4.79 -4.32
N SER A 79 -1.05 -5.39 -3.18
CA SER A 79 -2.29 -5.07 -2.47
C SER A 79 -2.28 -3.62 -1.98
N GLU A 80 -1.22 -3.18 -1.33
CA GLU A 80 -1.10 -1.81 -0.82
C GLU A 80 -1.09 -0.76 -1.93
N TRP A 81 -0.47 -1.06 -3.07
CA TRP A 81 -0.53 -0.19 -4.25
C TRP A 81 -1.97 0.00 -4.73
N ARG A 82 -2.75 -1.10 -4.81
CA ARG A 82 -4.18 -1.04 -5.18
C ARG A 82 -5.01 -0.28 -4.15
N ASN A 83 -4.74 -0.49 -2.86
CA ASN A 83 -5.40 0.22 -1.76
C ASN A 83 -5.15 1.73 -1.86
N LEU A 84 -3.89 2.14 -2.05
CA LEU A 84 -3.53 3.55 -2.21
C LEU A 84 -4.17 4.14 -3.47
N GLN A 85 -4.15 3.42 -4.59
CA GLN A 85 -4.75 3.87 -5.84
C GLN A 85 -6.26 4.12 -5.67
N SER A 86 -6.97 3.18 -5.05
CA SER A 86 -8.40 3.31 -4.73
C SER A 86 -8.66 4.49 -3.80
N ALA A 87 -7.90 4.61 -2.70
CA ALA A 87 -8.03 5.70 -1.74
C ALA A 87 -7.82 7.07 -2.38
N TYR A 88 -6.79 7.21 -3.23
CA TYR A 88 -6.50 8.44 -3.94
C TYR A 88 -7.60 8.80 -4.94
N GLN A 89 -8.06 7.84 -5.73
CA GLN A 89 -9.20 8.05 -6.65
C GLN A 89 -10.46 8.49 -5.89
N ASN A 90 -10.77 7.83 -4.77
CA ASN A 90 -11.94 8.15 -3.95
C ASN A 90 -11.82 9.55 -3.32
N PHE A 91 -10.62 9.95 -2.88
CA PHE A 91 -10.37 11.30 -2.39
C PHE A 91 -10.72 12.36 -3.45
N PHE A 92 -10.20 12.24 -4.67
CA PHE A 92 -10.50 13.21 -5.75
C PHE A 92 -11.92 13.11 -6.30
N LYS A 93 -12.53 11.92 -6.32
CA LYS A 93 -13.97 11.76 -6.63
C LYS A 93 -14.83 12.44 -5.58
N GLY A 94 -14.48 12.29 -4.30
CA GLY A 94 -15.13 12.95 -3.18
C GLY A 94 -15.03 14.48 -3.25
N LEU A 95 -13.88 15.01 -3.65
CA LEU A 95 -13.70 16.45 -3.89
C LEU A 95 -14.60 17.01 -5.01
N LYS A 96 -15.01 16.17 -5.98
CA LYS A 96 -15.93 16.58 -7.06
C LYS A 96 -17.39 16.59 -6.65
N LYS A 97 -17.78 15.84 -5.62
CA LYS A 97 -19.14 15.89 -5.06
C LYS A 97 -19.21 17.03 -4.05
N LYS A 98 -20.06 18.03 -4.29
CA LYS A 98 -20.47 18.96 -3.23
C LYS A 98 -21.10 18.12 -2.12
N ARG A 99 -20.56 18.25 -0.90
CA ARG A 99 -21.17 17.71 0.32
C ARG A 99 -22.49 18.40 0.60
#